data_AF-A0A5K0XJ73-F1
#
_entry.id   AF-A0A5K0XJ73-F1
#
_cell.length_a   1.000
_cell.length_b   1.000
_cell.length_c   1.000
_cell.angle_alpha   90.00
_cell.angle_beta   90.00
_cell.angle_gamma   90.00
#
_symmetry.space_group_name_H-M   'P 1'
#
loop_
_entity.id
_entity.type
_entity.pdbx_description
1 polymer ?
#
loop_
_entity_poly.entity_id
_entity_poly.type
_entity_poly.pdbx_seq_one_letter_code
_entity_poly.pdbx_strand_id
1 'polypeptide(L)' 'FMDPKPEWSVFREASFGHGLLQVENDTHAGWTWHRNDYDESVVADRVWLTRSWGLNQCTANVH' A
#
# COMPACT_ATOMS: atom_id res chain seq x y z
N PHE A 1 -2.45 -8.80 17.49
CA PHE A 1 -3.47 -9.09 16.45
C PHE A 1 -4.82 -8.66 17.03
N MET A 2 -5.58 -7.82 16.32
CA MET A 2 -6.91 -7.35 16.77
C MET A 2 -7.98 -7.90 15.83
N ASP A 3 -9.00 -8.56 16.37
CA ASP A 3 -10.14 -9.06 15.61
C ASP A 3 -11.48 -8.57 16.18
N PRO A 4 -12.43 -8.20 15.30
CA PRO A 4 -12.32 -8.23 13.83
C PRO A 4 -11.38 -7.14 13.29
N LYS A 5 -10.94 -7.29 12.04
CA LYS A 5 -10.18 -6.24 11.34
C LYS A 5 -11.05 -4.97 11.30
N PRO A 6 -10.59 -3.83 11.82
CA PRO A 6 -11.38 -2.60 11.74
C PRO A 6 -11.48 -2.13 10.28
N GLU A 7 -12.55 -1.45 9.92
CA GLU A 7 -12.82 -1.04 8.53
C GLU A 7 -11.73 -0.13 7.93
N TRP A 8 -11.06 0.67 8.77
CA TRP A 8 -9.96 1.55 8.33
C TRP A 8 -8.66 0.80 7.99
N SER A 9 -8.55 -0.50 8.31
CA SER A 9 -7.39 -1.33 7.96
C SER A 9 -7.70 -2.14 6.70
N VAL A 10 -7.35 -1.59 5.54
CA VAL A 10 -7.66 -2.22 4.24
C VAL A 10 -6.86 -3.52 4.05
N PHE A 11 -5.54 -3.49 4.30
CA PHE A 11 -4.63 -4.63 4.19
C PHE A 11 -3.79 -4.80 5.48
N ARG A 12 -3.46 -6.05 5.83
CA ARG A 12 -2.53 -6.39 6.92
C ARG A 12 -1.98 -7.80 6.72
N GLU A 13 -0.66 -7.94 6.77
CA GLU A 13 0.03 -9.24 6.69
C GLU A 13 1.24 -9.23 7.64
N ALA A 14 1.49 -10.36 8.33
CA ALA A 14 2.58 -10.49 9.29
C ALA A 14 3.80 -11.20 8.66
N SER A 15 4.51 -10.49 7.79
CA SER A 15 5.69 -11.02 7.08
C SER A 15 6.82 -9.98 7.04
N PHE A 16 8.07 -10.45 6.94
CA PHE A 16 9.21 -9.57 6.64
C PHE A 16 9.14 -9.10 5.18
N GLY A 17 9.61 -7.89 4.90
CA GLY A 17 9.50 -7.29 3.58
C GLY A 17 10.03 -5.86 3.52
N HIS A 18 9.79 -5.19 2.39
CA HIS A 18 10.14 -3.78 2.18
C HIS A 18 9.13 -3.07 1.26
N GLY A 19 9.13 -1.74 1.29
CA GLY A 19 8.23 -0.93 0.47
C GLY A 19 8.95 -0.17 -0.64
N LEU A 20 8.26 0.03 -1.76
CA LEU A 20 8.69 0.89 -2.86
C LEU A 20 7.60 1.90 -3.16
N LEU A 21 7.96 3.19 -3.06
CA LEU A 21 7.13 4.31 -3.46
C LEU A 21 7.71 4.93 -4.75
N GLN A 22 6.92 4.90 -5.82
CA GLN A 22 7.29 5.46 -7.11
C GLN A 22 6.41 6.68 -7.40
N VAL A 23 7.01 7.87 -7.38
CA VAL A 23 6.31 9.13 -7.69
C VAL A 23 6.36 9.37 -9.19
N GLU A 24 5.19 9.42 -9.83
CA GLU A 24 5.08 9.67 -11.27
C GLU A 24 4.97 11.16 -11.57
N ASN A 25 4.17 11.88 -10.77
CA ASN A 25 3.96 13.32 -10.92
C ASN A 25 3.49 13.94 -9.60
N ASP A 26 3.09 15.21 -9.65
CA ASP A 26 2.63 16.01 -8.50
C ASP A 26 1.39 15.45 -7.78
N THR A 27 0.63 14.58 -8.44
CA THR A 27 -0.64 14.05 -7.95
C THR A 27 -0.69 12.53 -7.85
N HIS A 28 0.25 11.79 -8.44
CA HIS A 28 0.18 10.33 -8.51
C HIS A 28 1.46 9.65 -8.06
N ALA A 29 1.29 8.64 -7.22
CA ALA A 29 2.37 7.73 -6.84
C ALA A 29 1.86 6.30 -6.74
N GLY A 30 2.67 5.35 -7.20
CA GLY A 30 2.47 3.93 -6.94
C GLY A 30 3.16 3.52 -5.64
N TRP A 31 2.44 2.85 -4.75
CA TRP A 31 3.03 2.16 -3.61
C TRP A 31 2.93 0.65 -3.82
N THR A 32 4.03 -0.04 -3.56
CA THR A 32 4.07 -1.51 -3.48
C THR A 32 4.78 -1.94 -2.22
N TRP A 33 4.26 -2.98 -1.58
CA TRP A 33 4.97 -3.69 -0.52
C TRP A 33 5.36 -5.07 -1.03
N HIS A 34 6.63 -5.42 -0.84
CA HIS A 34 7.20 -6.69 -1.24
C HIS A 34 7.50 -7.53 -0.01
N ARG A 35 6.94 -8.73 0.04
CA ARG A 35 7.29 -9.73 1.05
C ARG A 35 8.58 -10.43 0.67
N ASN A 36 9.40 -10.73 1.66
CA ASN A 36 10.53 -11.64 1.52
C ASN A 36 10.00 -13.09 1.57
N ASP A 37 9.88 -13.72 0.41
CA ASP A 37 9.46 -15.12 0.27
C ASP A 37 10.68 -15.97 -0.07
N TYR A 38 11.29 -16.59 0.95
CA TYR A 38 12.59 -17.26 0.85
C TYR A 38 13.68 -16.32 0.29
N ASP A 39 14.15 -16.60 -0.92
CA ASP A 39 15.21 -15.84 -1.61
C ASP A 39 14.63 -14.83 -2.63
N GLU A 40 13.30 -14.71 -2.72
CA GLU A 40 12.63 -13.83 -3.67
C GLU A 40 11.86 -12.69 -2.99
N SER A 41 11.83 -11.54 -3.65
CA SER A 41 11.01 -10.39 -3.27
C SER A 41 9.75 -10.38 -4.12
N VAL A 42 8.60 -10.65 -3.50
CA VAL A 42 7.31 -10.77 -4.20
C VAL A 42 6.39 -9.63 -3.78
N VAL A 43 5.79 -8.93 -4.76
CA VAL A 43 4.77 -7.89 -4.49
C VAL A 43 3.57 -8.55 -3.82
N ALA A 44 3.31 -8.18 -2.57
CA ALA A 44 2.20 -8.71 -1.78
C ALA A 44 1.08 -7.68 -1.56
N ASP A 45 1.37 -6.39 -1.74
CA ASP A 45 0.35 -5.32 -1.80
C ASP A 45 0.76 -4.26 -2.85
N ARG A 46 -0.25 -3.69 -3.52
CA ARG A 46 -0.08 -2.58 -4.48
C ARG A 46 -1.26 -1.64 -4.39
N VAL A 47 -0.95 -0.35 -4.35
CA VAL A 47 -1.95 0.72 -4.32
C VAL A 47 -1.53 1.89 -5.19
N TRP A 48 -2.51 2.49 -5.86
CA TRP A 48 -2.35 3.77 -6.54
C TRP A 48 -2.80 4.90 -5.63
N LEU A 49 -1.89 5.82 -5.32
CA LEU A 49 -2.17 6.98 -4.49
C LEU A 49 -2.43 8.19 -5.40
N THR A 50 -3.63 8.77 -5.26
CA THR A 50 -3.97 10.04 -5.91
C THR A 50 -4.10 11.13 -4.86
N ARG A 51 -3.25 12.14 -4.98
CA ARG A 51 -3.27 13.33 -4.14
C ARG A 51 -4.34 14.29 -4.69
N SER A 52 -5.41 14.49 -3.92
CA SER A 52 -6.46 15.46 -4.27
C SER A 52 -6.26 16.78 -3.50
N TRP A 53 -6.43 17.91 -4.17
CA TRP A 53 -6.47 19.23 -3.52
C TRP A 53 -7.94 19.58 -3.21
N GLY A 54 -8.26 19.92 -1.97
CA GLY A 54 -9.60 20.42 -1.58
C GLY A 54 -10.60 19.38 -1.08
N LEU A 55 -10.30 18.09 -1.16
CA LEU A 55 -10.95 17.04 -0.39
C LEU A 55 -9.90 16.48 0.56
N ASN A 56 -10.18 16.38 1.86
CA ASN A 56 -9.26 15.82 2.87
C ASN A 56 -9.10 14.29 2.70
N GLN A 57 -8.99 13.80 1.47
CA GLN A 57 -9.07 12.38 1.13
C GLN A 57 -8.02 12.06 0.06
N CYS A 58 -6.99 11.34 0.50
CA CYS A 58 -6.12 10.58 -0.39
C CYS A 58 -6.87 9.28 -0.69
N THR A 59 -7.24 9.05 -1.95
CA THR A 59 -7.90 7.80 -2.35
C THR A 59 -6.84 6.76 -2.72
N ALA A 60 -7.02 5.56 -2.20
CA ALA A 60 -6.12 4.43 -2.32
C ALA A 60 -6.96 3.20 -2.68
N ASN A 61 -6.72 2.60 -3.85
CA ASN A 61 -7.34 1.33 -4.24
C ASN A 61 -6.28 0.23 -4.14
N VAL A 62 -6.48 -0.70 -3.20
CA VAL A 62 -5.64 -1.90 -3.04
C VAL A 62 -6.09 -2.94 -4.07
N HIS A 63 -5.14 -3.48 -4.84
CA HIS A 63 -5.35 -4.55 -5.81
C HIS A 63 -4.74 -5.87 -5.33
#